data_AF-H9U392-F1
#
_entry.id   AF-H9U392-F1
#
_cell.length_a   1.000
_cell.length_b   1.000
_cell.length_c   1.000
_cell.angle_alpha   90.00
_cell.angle_beta   90.00
_cell.angle_gamma   90.00
#
_symmetry.space_group_name_H-M   'P 1'
#
loop_
_entity.id
_entity.type
_entity.pdbx_description
1 polymer ?
#
loop_
_entity_poly.entity_id
_entity_poly.type
_entity_poly.pdbx_seq_one_letter_code
_entity_poly.pdbx_strand_id
1 'polypeptide(L)'
;MVSWGRFLCLVVVTMATLALARPSFNLVEDTTLEPEEPPTKYQISQPEVYVAAPGESLELRCPLRDATMISWTKDGVHLGPNNRTVLIGEYLQIKGATPRDSGLYACTAARPVDSEAVYFMVNVT
;
A
#
# COMPACT_ATOMS: atom_id res chain seq x y z
N MET A 1 40.19 -31.73 65.41
CA MET A 1 38.93 -31.10 64.96
C MET A 1 39.28 -29.68 64.55
N VAL A 2 39.10 -29.13 63.34
CA VAL A 2 38.47 -29.52 62.07
C VAL A 2 39.26 -28.73 60.99
N SER A 3 39.76 -29.35 59.92
CA SER A 3 40.38 -28.61 58.80
C SER A 3 39.28 -28.00 57.92
N TRP A 4 38.70 -26.90 58.41
CA TRP A 4 37.55 -26.22 57.79
C TRP A 4 37.89 -25.70 56.37
N GLY A 5 39.18 -25.41 56.11
CA GLY A 5 39.65 -24.91 54.82
C GLY A 5 39.57 -25.93 53.67
N ARG A 6 39.77 -27.23 53.93
CA ARG A 6 39.66 -28.26 52.87
C ARG A 6 38.20 -28.56 52.51
N PHE A 7 37.31 -28.52 53.49
CA PHE A 7 35.87 -28.66 53.25
C PHE A 7 35.31 -27.46 52.48
N LEU A 8 35.72 -26.22 52.83
CA LEU A 8 35.29 -25.03 52.11
C LEU A 8 35.72 -25.05 50.64
N CYS A 9 36.96 -25.46 50.33
CA CYS A 9 37.41 -25.56 48.93
C CYS A 9 36.64 -26.62 48.12
N LEU A 10 36.33 -27.78 48.70
CA LEU A 10 35.56 -28.82 48.00
C LEU A 10 34.13 -28.37 47.69
N VAL A 11 33.48 -27.67 48.63
CA VAL A 11 32.13 -27.11 48.42
C VAL A 11 32.13 -26.07 47.29
N VAL A 12 33.14 -25.19 47.25
CA VAL A 12 33.26 -24.18 46.19
C VAL A 12 33.50 -24.80 44.81
N VAL A 13 34.32 -25.86 44.71
CA VAL A 13 34.55 -26.57 43.42
C VAL A 13 33.30 -27.30 42.93
N THR A 14 32.52 -27.92 43.82
CA THR A 14 31.25 -28.58 43.42
C THR A 14 30.16 -27.59 43.00
N MET A 15 30.13 -26.39 43.57
CA MET A 15 29.16 -25.36 43.17
C MET A 15 29.53 -24.69 41.84
N ALA A 16 30.83 -24.61 41.52
CA ALA A 16 31.31 -24.07 40.25
C ALA A 16 31.02 -24.98 39.04
N THR A 17 30.99 -26.31 39.23
CA THR A 17 30.69 -27.26 38.13
C THR A 17 29.19 -27.42 37.88
N LEU A 18 28.34 -27.32 38.90
CA LEU A 18 26.88 -27.34 38.73
C LEU A 18 26.32 -26.04 38.11
N ALA A 19 27.09 -24.94 38.14
CA ALA A 19 26.68 -23.65 37.57
C ALA A 19 26.82 -23.55 36.05
N LEU A 20 27.53 -24.49 35.38
CA LEU A 20 27.74 -24.47 33.93
C LEU A 20 26.78 -25.38 33.14
N ALA A 21 25.90 -26.12 33.81
CA ALA A 21 24.90 -26.96 33.16
C ALA A 21 23.48 -26.39 33.29
N ARG A 22 23.32 -25.06 33.15
CA ARG A 22 22.03 -24.50 32.75
C ARG A 22 22.02 -24.41 31.23
N PRO A 23 21.32 -25.30 30.52
CA PRO A 23 21.02 -25.02 29.12
C PRO A 23 20.22 -23.72 29.12
N SER A 24 20.73 -22.69 28.45
CA SER A 24 19.98 -21.48 28.16
C SER A 24 18.86 -21.85 27.20
N PHE A 25 17.77 -22.40 27.72
CA PHE A 25 16.51 -22.51 27.02
C PHE A 25 15.95 -21.10 26.86
N ASN A 26 16.36 -20.42 25.80
CA ASN A 26 15.64 -19.30 25.21
C ASN A 26 15.84 -19.29 23.68
N LEU A 27 15.71 -20.46 23.05
CA LEU A 27 15.03 -20.50 21.76
C LEU A 27 13.55 -20.72 22.07
N VAL A 28 12.92 -19.67 22.61
CA VAL A 28 11.64 -19.33 22.01
C VAL A 28 12.04 -19.08 20.57
N GLU A 29 11.73 -20.06 19.71
CA GLU A 29 11.57 -19.79 18.29
C GLU A 29 10.47 -18.74 18.26
N ASP A 30 10.87 -17.49 18.44
CA ASP A 30 10.03 -16.35 18.17
C ASP A 30 9.95 -16.35 16.66
N THR A 31 9.13 -17.26 16.14
CA THR A 31 8.31 -16.94 15.00
C THR A 31 7.31 -15.90 15.53
N THR A 32 7.81 -14.73 15.95
CA THR A 32 7.17 -13.47 15.65
C THR A 32 7.15 -13.45 14.14
N LEU A 33 6.12 -14.09 13.59
CA LEU A 33 5.41 -13.44 12.51
C LEU A 33 5.07 -12.08 13.12
N GLU A 34 5.96 -11.09 12.93
CA GLU A 34 5.47 -9.74 12.69
C GLU A 34 4.29 -9.98 11.75
N PRO A 35 3.06 -9.64 12.16
CA PRO A 35 1.97 -9.65 11.20
C PRO A 35 2.50 -8.80 10.06
N GLU A 36 2.78 -9.44 8.92
CA GLU A 36 3.07 -8.74 7.66
C GLU A 36 2.02 -7.65 7.63
N GLU A 37 2.49 -6.41 7.83
CA GLU A 37 1.62 -5.28 7.94
C GLU A 37 0.72 -5.37 6.70
N PRO A 38 -0.62 -5.50 6.88
CA PRO A 38 -1.50 -5.80 5.76
C PRO A 38 -1.14 -4.83 4.65
N PRO A 39 -0.91 -5.32 3.40
CA PRO A 39 -0.22 -4.58 2.38
C PRO A 39 -0.80 -3.17 2.36
N THR A 40 0.07 -2.17 2.46
CA THR A 40 -0.27 -0.75 2.55
C THR A 40 -0.88 -0.30 1.20
N LYS A 41 -1.97 -0.95 0.76
CA LYS A 41 -2.77 -0.65 -0.43
C LYS A 41 -3.54 0.68 -0.25
N TYR A 42 -3.32 1.36 0.87
CA TYR A 42 -3.92 2.65 1.20
C TYR A 42 -2.86 3.75 1.33
N GLN A 43 -1.77 3.70 0.56
CA GLN A 43 -1.15 4.97 0.16
C GLN A 43 -2.17 5.68 -0.74
N ILE A 44 -3.08 6.43 -0.12
CA ILE A 44 -3.88 7.46 -0.78
C ILE A 44 -2.86 8.52 -1.20
N SER A 45 -2.18 8.26 -2.32
CA SER A 45 -1.40 9.26 -3.02
C SER A 45 -2.38 10.38 -3.35
N GLN A 46 -2.00 11.60 -3.00
CA GLN A 46 -2.78 12.78 -3.31
C GLN A 46 -3.16 12.75 -4.81
N PRO A 47 -4.43 12.99 -5.16
CA PRO A 47 -4.87 12.95 -6.56
C PRO A 47 -4.01 13.86 -7.43
N GLU A 48 -3.60 13.39 -8.60
CA GLU A 48 -2.88 14.22 -9.55
C GLU A 48 -3.79 15.37 -10.01
N VAL A 49 -3.29 16.60 -10.00
CA VAL A 49 -4.07 17.79 -10.35
C VAL A 49 -3.85 18.13 -11.82
N TYR A 50 -4.94 18.12 -12.59
CA TYR A 50 -4.98 18.51 -14.00
C TYR A 50 -5.71 19.84 -14.16
N VAL A 51 -5.11 20.76 -14.91
CA VAL A 51 -5.70 22.07 -15.22
C VAL A 51 -5.86 22.18 -16.74
N ALA A 52 -7.05 22.58 -17.19
CA ALA A 52 -7.34 22.82 -18.60
C ALA A 52 -8.06 24.16 -18.77
N ALA A 53 -7.77 24.88 -19.87
CA ALA A 53 -8.52 26.09 -20.16
C ALA A 53 -9.90 25.77 -20.77
N PRO A 54 -10.92 26.62 -20.58
CA PRO A 54 -12.20 26.47 -21.24
C PRO A 54 -12.06 26.37 -22.78
N GLY A 55 -12.68 25.36 -23.38
CA GLY A 55 -12.63 25.07 -24.81
C GLY A 55 -11.53 24.09 -25.24
N GLU A 56 -10.53 23.83 -24.39
CA GLU A 56 -9.50 22.82 -24.68
C GLU A 56 -10.05 21.38 -24.58
N SER A 57 -9.30 20.39 -25.06
CA SER A 57 -9.65 18.99 -24.83
C SER A 57 -8.98 18.51 -23.54
N LEU A 58 -9.79 18.07 -22.58
CA LEU A 58 -9.29 17.39 -21.39
C LEU A 58 -8.89 15.97 -21.76
N GLU A 59 -7.66 15.57 -21.44
CA GLU A 59 -7.13 14.24 -21.68
C GLU A 59 -6.54 13.68 -20.40
N LEU A 60 -7.09 12.55 -19.93
CA LEU A 60 -6.59 11.81 -18.77
C LEU A 60 -6.14 10.43 -19.20
N ARG A 61 -5.01 9.98 -18.66
CA ARG A 61 -4.45 8.64 -18.89
C ARG A 61 -4.46 7.85 -17.59
N CYS A 62 -5.04 6.66 -17.60
CA CYS A 62 -4.95 5.75 -16.46
C CYS A 62 -3.54 5.14 -16.38
N PRO A 63 -2.81 5.30 -15.26
CA PRO A 63 -1.44 4.78 -15.12
C PRO A 63 -1.40 3.29 -14.78
N LEU A 64 -2.54 2.69 -14.40
CA LEU A 64 -2.66 1.30 -14.00
C LEU A 64 -2.43 0.38 -15.20
N ARG A 65 -1.48 -0.55 -15.07
CA ARG A 65 -1.10 -1.53 -16.10
C ARG A 65 -1.84 -2.84 -15.93
N ASP A 66 -1.78 -3.68 -16.97
CA ASP A 66 -2.30 -5.05 -16.99
C ASP A 66 -3.79 -5.17 -16.61
N ALA A 67 -4.55 -4.11 -16.91
CA ALA A 67 -5.98 -4.06 -16.71
C ALA A 67 -6.71 -4.85 -17.82
N THR A 68 -7.63 -5.73 -17.43
CA THR A 68 -8.54 -6.38 -18.39
C THR A 68 -9.61 -5.41 -18.89
N MET A 69 -10.01 -4.48 -18.04
CA MET A 69 -10.97 -3.42 -18.35
C MET A 69 -10.64 -2.18 -17.53
N ILE A 70 -10.75 -1.02 -18.15
CA ILE A 70 -10.66 0.29 -17.49
C ILE A 70 -12.02 0.96 -17.56
N SER A 71 -12.49 1.45 -16.42
CA SER A 71 -13.71 2.25 -16.30
C SER A 71 -13.39 3.60 -15.70
N TRP A 72 -14.13 4.63 -16.11
CA TRP A 72 -13.94 5.99 -15.64
C TRP A 72 -15.17 6.47 -14.88
N THR A 73 -14.95 7.26 -13.83
CA THR A 73 -16.00 7.96 -13.10
C THR A 73 -15.64 9.42 -12.93
N LYS A 74 -16.66 10.28 -12.85
CA LYS A 74 -16.54 11.67 -12.40
C LYS A 74 -17.47 11.88 -11.22
N ASP A 75 -16.93 12.37 -10.12
CA ASP A 75 -17.65 12.62 -8.86
C ASP A 75 -18.45 11.37 -8.41
N GLY A 76 -17.86 10.19 -8.62
CA GLY A 76 -18.47 8.88 -8.31
C GLY A 76 -19.46 8.35 -9.36
N VAL A 77 -19.79 9.13 -10.40
CA VAL A 77 -20.73 8.73 -11.46
C VAL A 77 -19.97 8.16 -12.65
N HIS A 78 -20.39 6.99 -13.14
CA HIS A 78 -19.77 6.35 -14.30
C HIS A 78 -19.84 7.21 -15.56
N LEU A 79 -18.71 7.36 -16.24
CA LEU A 79 -18.60 8.07 -17.51
C LEU A 79 -18.70 7.08 -18.67
N GLY A 80 -19.75 7.25 -19.48
CA GLY A 80 -19.89 6.58 -20.76
C GLY A 80 -19.47 7.46 -21.94
N PRO A 81 -19.24 6.86 -23.12
CA PRO A 81 -19.01 7.61 -24.35
C PRO A 81 -20.23 8.45 -24.72
N ASN A 82 -20.01 9.66 -25.23
CA ASN A 82 -21.05 10.55 -25.73
C ASN A 82 -20.49 11.47 -26.83
N ASN A 83 -21.25 12.47 -27.26
CA ASN A 83 -20.82 13.40 -28.34
C ASN A 83 -19.49 14.14 -28.04
N ARG A 84 -19.18 14.38 -26.77
CA ARG A 84 -17.96 15.07 -26.30
C ARG A 84 -16.95 14.14 -25.64
N THR A 85 -17.40 13.05 -25.03
CA THR A 85 -16.59 12.13 -24.23
C THR A 85 -16.22 10.89 -25.03
N VAL A 86 -14.92 10.62 -25.14
CA VAL A 86 -14.35 9.45 -25.84
C VAL A 86 -13.50 8.67 -24.85
N LEU A 87 -13.72 7.34 -24.78
CA LEU A 87 -12.95 6.42 -23.93
C LEU A 87 -12.28 5.38 -24.83
N ILE A 88 -10.94 5.36 -24.86
CA ILE A 88 -10.16 4.45 -25.72
C ILE A 88 -9.02 3.87 -24.89
N GLY A 89 -9.06 2.56 -24.62
CA GLY A 89 -8.05 1.89 -23.81
C GLY A 89 -7.93 2.52 -22.43
N GLU A 90 -6.74 3.04 -22.11
CA GLU A 90 -6.47 3.75 -20.86
C GLU A 90 -6.79 5.25 -20.89
N TYR A 91 -7.33 5.78 -21.98
CA TYR A 91 -7.53 7.23 -22.16
C TYR A 91 -9.00 7.64 -22.04
N LEU A 92 -9.21 8.75 -21.34
CA LEU A 92 -10.45 9.52 -21.32
C LEU A 92 -10.19 10.88 -21.96
N GLN A 93 -10.95 11.22 -23.00
CA GLN A 93 -10.92 12.53 -23.63
C GLN A 93 -12.30 13.21 -23.53
N ILE A 94 -12.35 14.47 -23.10
CA ILE A 94 -13.55 15.32 -23.12
C ILE A 94 -13.28 16.55 -23.98
N LYS A 95 -13.96 16.65 -25.11
CA LYS A 95 -13.81 17.77 -26.05
C LYS A 95 -14.50 19.03 -25.54
N GLY A 96 -13.84 20.17 -25.72
CA GLY A 96 -14.38 21.49 -25.41
C GLY A 96 -14.70 21.62 -23.93
N ALA A 97 -13.68 21.54 -23.08
CA ALA A 97 -13.77 21.57 -21.64
C ALA A 97 -14.55 22.82 -21.17
N THR A 98 -15.41 22.62 -20.19
CA THR A 98 -16.20 23.68 -19.55
C THR A 98 -15.91 23.68 -18.05
N PRO A 99 -16.15 24.79 -17.32
CA PRO A 99 -16.00 24.80 -15.86
C PRO A 99 -16.80 23.70 -15.15
N ARG A 100 -17.89 23.21 -15.77
CA ARG A 100 -18.70 22.09 -15.26
C ARG A 100 -17.99 20.74 -15.36
N ASP A 101 -16.97 20.61 -16.21
CA ASP A 101 -16.19 19.38 -16.36
C ASP A 101 -15.14 19.24 -15.26
N SER A 102 -14.89 20.27 -14.45
CA SER A 102 -14.10 20.16 -13.21
C SER A 102 -14.73 19.16 -12.24
N GLY A 103 -13.90 18.50 -11.43
CA GLY A 103 -14.34 17.51 -10.45
C GLY A 103 -13.29 16.44 -10.17
N LEU A 104 -13.68 15.45 -9.36
CA LEU A 104 -12.85 14.30 -9.03
C LEU A 104 -13.09 13.18 -10.04
N TYR A 105 -12.10 12.91 -10.88
CA TYR A 105 -12.12 11.78 -11.80
C TYR A 105 -11.44 10.58 -11.17
N ALA A 106 -11.90 9.38 -11.51
CA ALA A 106 -11.20 8.16 -11.16
C ALA A 106 -11.17 7.20 -12.34
N CYS A 107 -10.02 6.57 -12.58
CA CYS A 107 -9.93 5.39 -13.42
C CYS A 107 -9.87 4.16 -12.53
N THR A 108 -10.72 3.18 -12.78
CA THR A 108 -10.70 1.88 -12.09
C THR A 108 -10.27 0.81 -13.07
N ALA A 109 -9.13 0.18 -12.81
CA ALA A 109 -8.62 -0.97 -13.55
C ALA A 109 -9.13 -2.25 -12.89
N ALA A 110 -9.91 -3.03 -13.64
CA ALA A 110 -10.29 -4.39 -13.26
C ALA A 110 -9.24 -5.38 -13.75
N ARG A 111 -8.67 -6.15 -12.83
CA ARG A 111 -7.77 -7.27 -13.07
C ARG A 111 -8.47 -8.57 -12.67
N PRO A 112 -7.97 -9.76 -13.07
CA PRO A 112 -8.62 -11.03 -12.74
C PRO A 112 -8.72 -11.31 -11.24
N VAL A 113 -7.78 -10.75 -10.46
CA VAL A 113 -7.64 -11.02 -9.02
C VAL A 113 -8.19 -9.88 -8.17
N ASP A 114 -8.09 -8.64 -8.65
CA ASP A 114 -8.49 -7.46 -7.89
C ASP A 114 -8.86 -6.28 -8.79
N SER A 115 -9.35 -5.20 -8.18
CA SER A 115 -9.49 -3.90 -8.81
C SER A 115 -8.67 -2.86 -8.07
N GLU A 116 -8.17 -1.89 -8.83
CA GLU A 116 -7.40 -0.76 -8.31
C GLU A 116 -7.90 0.52 -8.98
N ALA A 117 -7.92 1.62 -8.23
CA ALA A 117 -8.40 2.91 -8.72
C ALA A 117 -7.38 4.02 -8.48
N VAL A 118 -7.25 4.92 -9.45
CA VAL A 118 -6.42 6.13 -9.35
C VAL A 118 -7.31 7.35 -9.55
N TYR A 119 -7.08 8.37 -8.73
CA TYR A 119 -7.88 9.59 -8.67
C TYR A 119 -7.13 10.77 -9.28
N PHE A 120 -7.87 11.61 -10.00
CA PHE A 120 -7.39 12.83 -10.64
C PHE A 120 -8.30 13.99 -10.23
N MET A 121 -7.73 15.10 -9.79
CA MET A 121 -8.47 16.34 -9.56
C MET A 121 -8.40 17.19 -10.83
N VAL A 122 -9.52 17.45 -11.48
CA VAL A 122 -9.57 18.28 -12.69
C VAL A 122 -10.14 19.64 -12.35
N ASN A 123 -9.46 20.70 -12.79
CA ASN A 123 -9.92 22.07 -12.68
C ASN A 123 -9.93 22.75 -14.06
N VAL A 124 -11.09 23.22 -14.50
CA VAL A 124 -11.25 23.95 -15.76
C VAL A 124 -11.48 25.43 -15.47
N THR A 125 -10.45 26.24 -15.67
CA THR A 125 -10.41 27.68 -15.31
C THR A 125 -9.72 28.51 -16.37
#